data_AF-A0A0C2IWC2-F1
#
_entry.id   AF-A0A0C2IWC2-F1
#
_cell.length_a   1.000
_cell.length_b   1.000
_cell.length_c   1.000
_cell.angle_alpha   90.00
_cell.angle_beta   90.00
_cell.angle_gamma   90.00
#
_symmetry.space_group_name_H-M   'P 1'
#
loop_
_entity.id
_entity.type
_entity.pdbx_description
1 polymer ?
#
loop_
_entity_poly.entity_id
_entity_poly.type
_entity_poly.pdbx_seq_one_letter_code
_entity_poly.pdbx_strand_id
1 'polypeptide(L)'
;MDNGGAGGNASSPSPELAVDLSTAQEPLSQAERAAARDTFYRVVQHFETTDPYNTASRTTRRTLYSQPLLVRYTYEFARSVESQDIFLRSFCNALALDVAAIDVTLDFDELAPLFSAFAEYLMDNFFLPCLCRDRGAAIDAES
;
A
#
# COMPACT_ATOMS: atom_id res chain seq x y z
N MET A 1 33.61 42.89 14.51
CA MET A 1 33.18 42.02 15.61
C MET A 1 31.71 41.78 15.35
N ASP A 2 31.31 40.95 14.38
CA ASP A 2 31.41 39.49 14.29
C ASP A 2 30.91 38.74 15.53
N ASN A 3 29.71 38.16 15.37
CA ASN A 3 29.23 36.84 15.82
C ASN A 3 27.70 36.86 15.63
N GLY A 4 27.07 36.04 14.78
CA GLY A 4 27.37 34.64 14.50
C GLY A 4 26.62 33.79 15.53
N GLY A 5 25.38 33.38 15.23
CA GLY A 5 24.53 32.64 16.16
C GLY A 5 23.40 31.92 15.44
N ALA A 6 23.78 30.95 14.63
CA ALA A 6 22.88 29.96 14.05
C ALA A 6 22.26 29.09 15.16
N GLY A 7 20.95 28.90 15.09
CA GLY A 7 20.20 27.98 15.94
C GLY A 7 18.99 27.49 15.17
N GLY A 8 19.23 26.84 14.04
CA GLY A 8 18.20 26.10 13.32
C GLY A 8 17.71 24.98 14.23
N ASN A 9 16.47 25.09 14.70
CA ASN A 9 15.77 23.93 15.21
C ASN A 9 15.41 23.06 13.99
N ALA A 10 16.28 22.11 13.69
CA ALA A 10 15.87 20.95 12.93
C ALA A 10 14.81 20.23 13.76
N SER A 11 13.53 20.62 13.58
CA SER A 11 12.41 19.74 13.82
C SER A 11 12.64 18.54 12.91
N SER A 12 13.24 17.50 13.45
CA SER A 12 13.22 16.17 12.84
C SER A 12 11.77 15.80 12.57
N PRO A 13 11.36 15.54 11.32
CA PRO A 13 10.09 14.85 11.12
C PRO A 13 10.28 13.41 11.60
N SER A 14 9.65 13.09 12.72
CA SER A 14 9.51 11.71 13.20
C SER A 14 8.91 10.84 12.09
N PRO A 15 9.39 9.61 11.87
CA PRO A 15 8.87 8.70 10.86
C PRO A 15 7.60 8.01 11.40
N GLU A 16 6.56 8.79 11.64
CA GLU A 16 5.26 8.29 12.10
C GLU A 16 4.23 8.50 10.99
N LEU A 17 4.60 8.13 9.76
CA LEU A 17 3.66 7.96 8.65
C LEU A 17 3.04 6.55 8.76
N ALA A 18 2.53 6.23 9.95
CA ALA A 18 1.57 5.16 10.11
C ALA A 18 0.28 5.68 9.46
N VAL A 19 -0.05 5.13 8.30
CA VAL A 19 -1.27 5.48 7.58
C VAL A 19 -2.45 5.06 8.45
N ASP A 20 -3.01 6.01 9.22
CA ASP A 20 -4.17 5.77 10.06
C ASP A 20 -5.44 5.72 9.19
N LEU A 21 -5.78 4.50 8.77
CA LEU A 21 -6.98 4.18 8.00
C LEU A 21 -8.29 4.42 8.80
N SER A 22 -8.20 4.79 10.08
CA SER A 22 -9.34 5.09 10.95
C SER A 22 -9.72 6.58 11.00
N THR A 23 -8.94 7.48 10.39
CA THR A 23 -9.32 8.90 10.32
C THR A 23 -10.36 9.10 9.23
N ALA A 24 -11.51 9.70 9.60
CA ALA A 24 -12.54 10.10 8.65
C ALA A 24 -11.98 11.20 7.73
N GLN A 25 -11.30 10.78 6.66
CA GLN A 25 -10.84 11.70 5.64
C GLN A 25 -12.04 12.12 4.79
N GLU A 26 -12.08 13.39 4.37
CA GLU A 26 -13.16 13.94 3.54
C GLU A 26 -13.36 13.07 2.30
N PRO A 27 -14.57 12.63 1.89
CA PRO A 27 -14.73 11.70 0.77
C PRO A 27 -14.06 12.20 -0.52
N LEU A 28 -13.51 11.30 -1.35
CA LEU A 28 -13.02 11.71 -2.67
C LEU A 28 -14.20 12.24 -3.50
N SER A 29 -13.95 13.32 -4.26
CA SER A 29 -14.91 13.73 -5.28
C SER A 29 -15.06 12.62 -6.32
N GLN A 30 -16.19 12.59 -7.01
CA GLN A 30 -16.45 11.57 -8.03
C GLN A 30 -15.38 11.56 -9.14
N ALA A 31 -14.84 12.73 -9.49
CA ALA A 31 -13.79 12.87 -10.49
C ALA A 31 -12.44 12.33 -10.00
N GLU A 32 -12.03 12.69 -8.78
CA GLU A 32 -10.80 12.19 -8.16
C GLU A 32 -10.85 10.68 -7.96
N ARG A 33 -11.99 10.16 -7.50
CA ARG A 33 -12.20 8.71 -7.35
C ARG A 33 -12.06 7.98 -8.68
N ALA A 34 -12.65 8.51 -9.75
CA ALA A 34 -12.55 7.91 -11.08
C ALA A 34 -11.11 7.91 -11.58
N ALA A 35 -10.41 9.03 -11.48
CA ALA A 35 -9.01 9.15 -11.90
C ALA A 35 -8.08 8.24 -11.09
N ALA A 36 -8.24 8.19 -9.77
CA ALA A 36 -7.46 7.34 -8.88
C ALA A 36 -7.69 5.87 -9.17
N ARG A 37 -8.95 5.49 -9.41
CA ARG A 37 -9.32 4.13 -9.80
C ARG A 37 -8.70 3.73 -11.14
N ASP A 38 -8.78 4.59 -12.16
CA ASP A 38 -8.22 4.29 -13.47
C ASP A 38 -6.70 4.10 -13.40
N THR A 39 -6.01 4.96 -12.64
CA THR A 39 -4.56 4.80 -12.42
C THR A 39 -4.20 3.59 -11.58
N PHE A 40 -4.99 3.30 -10.54
CA PHE A 40 -4.83 2.08 -9.77
C PHE A 40 -4.85 0.84 -10.67
N TYR A 41 -5.88 0.70 -11.52
CA TYR A 41 -5.96 -0.45 -12.43
C TYR A 41 -4.82 -0.46 -13.45
N ARG A 42 -4.40 0.69 -13.98
CA ARG A 42 -3.26 0.80 -14.90
C ARG A 42 -1.96 0.31 -14.26
N VAL A 43 -1.69 0.72 -13.02
CA VAL A 43 -0.51 0.31 -12.26
C VAL A 43 -0.56 -1.17 -11.92
N VAL A 44 -1.66 -1.64 -11.36
CA VAL A 44 -1.83 -3.05 -10.99
C VAL A 44 -1.69 -3.93 -12.23
N GLN A 45 -2.34 -3.59 -13.34
CA GLN A 45 -2.24 -4.37 -14.57
C GLN A 45 -0.81 -4.45 -15.10
N HIS A 46 -0.03 -3.35 -15.01
CA HIS A 46 1.38 -3.38 -15.41
C HIS A 46 2.21 -4.34 -14.54
N PHE A 47 2.00 -4.33 -13.24
CA PHE A 47 2.72 -5.24 -12.34
C PHE A 47 2.21 -6.69 -12.42
N GLU A 48 0.94 -6.93 -12.74
CA GLU A 48 0.41 -8.27 -13.00
C GLU A 48 1.08 -8.93 -14.21
N THR A 49 1.33 -8.17 -15.30
CA THR A 49 1.97 -8.73 -16.51
C THR A 49 3.46 -9.01 -16.31
N THR A 50 4.12 -8.28 -15.41
CA THR A 50 5.55 -8.42 -15.10
C THR A 50 5.81 -9.25 -13.84
N ASP A 51 4.77 -9.77 -13.19
CA ASP A 51 4.85 -10.45 -11.91
C ASP A 51 5.76 -11.70 -11.96
N PRO A 52 6.85 -11.75 -11.18
CA PRO A 52 7.71 -12.92 -11.10
C PRO A 52 6.98 -14.17 -10.60
N TYR A 53 5.85 -14.03 -9.89
CA TYR A 53 5.01 -15.16 -9.49
C TYR A 53 4.55 -16.00 -10.70
N ASN A 54 4.24 -15.34 -11.83
CA ASN A 54 3.76 -16.02 -13.04
C ASN A 54 4.85 -16.86 -13.72
N THR A 55 6.10 -16.42 -13.67
CA THR A 55 7.25 -17.10 -14.31
C THR A 55 8.01 -18.02 -13.36
N ALA A 56 7.80 -17.88 -12.04
CA ALA A 56 8.47 -18.68 -11.02
C ALA A 56 8.15 -20.17 -11.10
N SER A 57 9.14 -20.99 -10.71
CA SER A 57 8.97 -22.45 -10.58
C SER A 57 7.94 -22.81 -9.49
N ARG A 58 7.35 -24.01 -9.56
CA ARG A 58 6.41 -24.49 -8.52
C ARG A 58 7.00 -24.49 -7.11
N THR A 59 8.30 -24.74 -6.97
CA THR A 59 8.99 -24.75 -5.68
C THR A 59 9.12 -23.32 -5.13
N THR A 60 9.44 -22.36 -6.00
CA THR A 60 9.58 -20.95 -5.65
C THR A 60 8.22 -20.30 -5.37
N ARG A 61 7.16 -20.65 -6.11
CA ARG A 61 5.80 -20.15 -5.87
C ARG A 61 5.21 -20.54 -4.51
N ARG A 62 5.75 -21.55 -3.83
CA ARG A 62 5.28 -21.91 -2.48
C ARG A 62 5.70 -20.90 -1.41
N THR A 63 6.73 -20.11 -1.69
CA THR A 63 7.26 -19.08 -0.78
C THR A 63 7.01 -17.66 -1.30
N LEU A 64 6.42 -17.53 -2.49
CA LEU A 64 6.06 -16.25 -3.09
C LEU A 64 4.55 -16.11 -3.14
N TYR A 65 4.07 -14.89 -2.99
CA TYR A 65 2.70 -14.51 -3.31
C TYR A 65 2.73 -13.49 -4.45
N SER A 66 1.62 -13.38 -5.17
CA SER A 66 1.46 -12.33 -6.18
C SER A 66 1.13 -11.01 -5.48
N GLN A 67 2.11 -10.12 -5.39
CA GLN A 67 1.95 -8.77 -4.87
C GLN A 67 0.84 -7.99 -5.59
N PRO A 68 0.75 -7.99 -6.94
CA PRO A 68 -0.29 -7.22 -7.60
C PRO A 68 -1.70 -7.78 -7.38
N LEU A 69 -1.85 -9.11 -7.29
CA LEU A 69 -3.14 -9.71 -6.94
C LEU A 69 -3.54 -9.39 -5.49
N LEU A 70 -2.60 -9.38 -4.55
CA LEU A 70 -2.86 -8.99 -3.16
C LEU A 70 -3.44 -7.58 -3.10
N VAL A 71 -2.76 -6.63 -3.74
CA VAL A 71 -3.16 -5.22 -3.81
C VAL A 71 -4.55 -5.10 -4.48
N ARG A 72 -4.77 -5.81 -5.60
CA ARG A 72 -6.06 -5.80 -6.31
C ARG A 72 -7.21 -6.31 -5.45
N TYR A 73 -7.03 -7.45 -4.81
CA TYR A 73 -8.07 -8.07 -3.99
C TYR A 73 -8.35 -7.26 -2.73
N THR A 74 -7.34 -6.62 -2.14
CA THR A 74 -7.57 -5.74 -0.99
C THR A 74 -8.50 -4.58 -1.35
N TYR A 75 -8.36 -4.02 -2.56
CA TYR A 75 -9.29 -3.01 -3.08
C TYR A 75 -10.66 -3.58 -3.45
N GLU A 76 -10.72 -4.67 -4.24
CA GLU A 76 -11.97 -5.24 -4.75
C GLU A 76 -12.89 -5.77 -3.63
N PHE A 77 -12.32 -6.29 -2.55
CA PHE A 77 -13.07 -6.81 -1.40
C PHE A 77 -13.32 -5.77 -0.30
N ALA A 78 -12.89 -4.51 -0.49
CA ALA A 78 -13.25 -3.43 0.42
C ALA A 78 -14.78 -3.20 0.38
N ARG A 79 -15.41 -3.31 1.55
CA ARG A 79 -16.88 -3.45 1.70
C ARG A 79 -17.68 -2.17 1.50
N SER A 80 -17.07 -1.00 1.65
CA SER A 80 -17.73 0.30 1.50
C SER A 80 -16.95 1.20 0.54
N VAL A 81 -17.66 2.14 -0.07
CA VAL A 81 -17.05 3.20 -0.91
C VAL A 81 -16.03 4.00 -0.10
N GLU A 82 -16.32 4.24 1.18
CA GLU A 82 -15.40 4.91 2.10
C GLU A 82 -14.09 4.12 2.27
N SER A 83 -14.18 2.79 2.48
CA SER A 83 -12.98 1.94 2.57
C SER A 83 -12.19 1.91 1.25
N GLN A 84 -12.88 1.93 0.11
CA GLN A 84 -12.25 2.02 -1.20
C GLN A 84 -11.53 3.36 -1.39
N ASP A 85 -12.14 4.47 -1.00
CA ASP A 85 -11.54 5.81 -1.09
C ASP A 85 -10.32 5.94 -0.18
N ILE A 86 -10.41 5.43 1.06
CA ILE A 86 -9.28 5.37 1.99
C ILE A 86 -8.14 4.53 1.40
N PHE A 87 -8.47 3.38 0.80
CA PHE A 87 -7.47 2.54 0.14
C PHE A 87 -6.80 3.26 -1.03
N LEU A 88 -7.58 3.88 -1.92
CA LEU A 88 -7.04 4.60 -3.09
C LEU A 88 -6.11 5.74 -2.66
N ARG A 89 -6.47 6.49 -1.62
CA ARG A 89 -5.60 7.54 -1.06
C ARG A 89 -4.32 6.98 -0.49
N SER A 90 -4.42 5.92 0.30
CA SER A 90 -3.25 5.26 0.89
C SER A 90 -2.32 4.72 -0.19
N PHE A 91 -2.88 4.13 -1.23
CA PHE A 91 -2.15 3.63 -2.40
C PHE A 91 -1.45 4.77 -3.15
N CYS A 92 -2.18 5.84 -3.52
CA CYS A 92 -1.59 6.98 -4.21
C CYS A 92 -0.48 7.63 -3.38
N ASN A 93 -0.70 7.84 -2.08
CA ASN A 93 0.32 8.38 -1.18
C ASN A 93 1.56 7.47 -1.09
N ALA A 94 1.37 6.15 -0.98
CA ALA A 94 2.48 5.20 -0.90
C ALA A 94 3.32 5.17 -2.19
N LEU A 95 2.69 5.42 -3.34
CA LEU A 95 3.36 5.50 -4.64
C LEU A 95 3.82 6.93 -4.98
N ALA A 96 3.71 7.88 -4.04
CA ALA A 96 4.01 9.30 -4.26
C ALA A 96 3.24 9.91 -5.45
N LEU A 97 2.04 9.40 -5.74
CA LEU A 97 1.13 9.88 -6.76
C LEU A 97 0.17 10.91 -6.17
N ASP A 98 -0.01 12.03 -6.86
CA ASP A 98 -1.01 13.02 -6.51
C ASP A 98 -2.38 12.62 -7.06
N VAL A 99 -3.35 12.43 -6.17
CA VAL A 99 -4.73 12.08 -6.50
C VAL A 99 -5.42 13.16 -7.35
N ALA A 100 -4.99 14.42 -7.22
CA ALA A 100 -5.53 15.56 -7.95
C ALA A 100 -4.84 15.82 -9.31
N ALA A 101 -3.69 15.19 -9.56
CA ALA A 101 -2.85 15.44 -10.74
C ALA A 101 -2.46 14.14 -11.48
N ILE A 102 -3.39 13.21 -11.62
CA ILE A 102 -3.19 11.87 -12.19
C ILE A 102 -2.94 11.86 -13.74
N ASP A 103 -2.64 13.01 -14.34
CA ASP A 103 -2.29 13.14 -15.77
C ASP A 103 -0.79 12.92 -16.06
N VAL A 104 -0.01 12.52 -15.05
CA VAL A 104 1.44 12.32 -15.18
C VAL A 104 1.74 10.97 -15.83
N THR A 105 2.66 10.96 -16.79
CA THR A 105 3.28 9.75 -17.33
C THR A 105 3.92 8.95 -16.18
N LEU A 106 3.40 7.76 -15.90
CA LEU A 106 3.89 6.91 -14.82
C LEU A 106 5.23 6.28 -15.21
N ASP A 107 6.25 6.45 -14.36
CA ASP A 107 7.52 5.74 -14.47
C ASP A 107 7.44 4.44 -13.66
N PHE A 108 7.12 3.33 -14.33
CA PHE A 108 6.91 2.03 -13.67
C PHE A 108 8.18 1.48 -12.99
N ASP A 109 9.37 1.86 -13.44
CA ASP A 109 10.62 1.44 -12.82
C ASP A 109 10.83 2.14 -11.47
N GLU A 110 10.44 3.42 -11.36
CA GLU A 110 10.45 4.15 -10.08
C GLU A 110 9.32 3.70 -9.15
N LEU A 111 8.16 3.34 -9.70
CA LEU A 111 7.03 2.83 -8.92
C LEU A 111 7.26 1.42 -8.37
N ALA A 112 8.05 0.58 -9.03
CA ALA A 112 8.25 -0.82 -8.65
C ALA A 112 8.65 -1.04 -7.18
N PRO A 113 9.70 -0.37 -6.64
CA PRO A 113 10.07 -0.54 -5.22
C PRO A 113 8.98 -0.02 -4.26
N LEU A 114 8.28 1.06 -4.62
CA LEU A 114 7.20 1.64 -3.81
C LEU A 114 5.98 0.70 -3.76
N PHE A 115 5.62 0.14 -4.91
CA PHE A 115 4.54 -0.83 -5.03
C PHE A 115 4.84 -2.09 -4.21
N SER A 116 6.07 -2.59 -4.27
CA SER A 116 6.49 -3.76 -3.50
C SER A 116 6.41 -3.47 -2.00
N ALA A 117 6.94 -2.32 -1.55
CA ALA A 117 6.87 -1.90 -0.15
C ALA A 117 5.42 -1.76 0.35
N PHE A 118 4.50 -1.24 -0.48
CA PHE A 118 3.09 -1.17 -0.14
C PHE A 118 2.44 -2.56 -0.02
N ALA A 119 2.79 -3.50 -0.91
CA ALA A 119 2.28 -4.87 -0.84
C ALA A 119 2.78 -5.62 0.41
N GLU A 120 4.05 -5.45 0.78
CA GLU A 120 4.60 -5.98 2.04
C GLU A 120 3.92 -5.34 3.26
N TYR A 121 3.70 -4.02 3.25
CA TYR A 121 2.94 -3.33 4.30
C TYR A 121 1.54 -3.92 4.47
N LEU A 122 0.82 -4.17 3.37
CA LEU A 122 -0.49 -4.82 3.42
C LEU A 122 -0.39 -6.23 4.03
N MET A 123 0.59 -7.01 3.58
CA MET A 123 0.84 -8.36 4.10
C MET A 123 1.08 -8.32 5.61
N ASP A 124 1.99 -7.48 6.07
CA ASP A 124 2.44 -7.40 7.47
C ASP A 124 1.38 -6.85 8.42
N ASN A 125 0.53 -5.93 7.97
CA ASN A 125 -0.44 -5.26 8.84
C ASN A 125 -1.84 -5.89 8.80
N PHE A 126 -2.24 -6.51 7.69
CA PHE A 126 -3.59 -7.06 7.54
C PHE A 126 -3.62 -8.58 7.51
N PHE A 127 -2.64 -9.23 6.88
CA PHE A 127 -2.73 -10.66 6.60
C PHE A 127 -1.89 -11.51 7.56
N LEU A 128 -0.67 -11.10 7.92
CA LEU A 128 0.18 -11.84 8.88
C LEU A 128 -0.38 -11.86 10.31
N PRO A 129 -0.91 -10.74 10.87
CA PRO A 129 -1.48 -10.76 12.22
C PRO A 129 -2.69 -11.72 12.29
N CYS A 130 -3.43 -11.87 11.18
CA CYS A 130 -4.52 -12.84 11.08
C CYS A 130 -4.01 -14.29 11.00
N LEU A 131 -2.88 -14.55 10.33
CA LEU A 131 -2.31 -15.90 10.20
C LEU A 131 -1.61 -16.42 11.47
N CYS A 132 -1.04 -15.53 12.29
CA CYS A 132 -0.42 -15.89 13.56
C CYS A 132 -1.46 -16.13 14.68
N ARG A 133 -2.62 -15.48 14.59
CA ARG A 133 -3.65 -15.55 15.65
C ARG A 133 -4.39 -16.88 15.71
N ASP A 134 -4.53 -17.58 14.58
CA ASP A 134 -5.17 -18.91 14.53
C ASP A 134 -4.24 -20.08 14.92
N ARG A 135 -2.92 -19.86 15.07
CA ARG A 135 -1.98 -20.92 15.47
C ARG A 135 -1.78 -21.07 16.98
N GLY A 136 -2.36 -20.19 17.79
CA GLY A 136 -2.27 -20.24 19.26
C GLY A 136 -3.39 -21.00 19.97
N ALA A 137 -4.48 -21.38 19.29
CA ALA A 137 -5.68 -21.91 19.94
C ALA A 137 -5.80 -23.46 19.95
N ALA A 138 -4.73 -24.18 19.61
CA ALA A 138 -4.76 -25.65 19.49
C ALA A 138 -3.92 -26.40 20.55
N ILE A 139 -3.54 -25.75 21.65
CA ILE A 139 -2.71 -26.38 22.71
C ILE A 139 -3.36 -26.33 24.11
N ASP A 140 -4.68 -26.37 24.24
CA ASP A 140 -5.32 -26.55 25.55
C ASP A 140 -6.61 -27.37 25.40
N ALA A 141 -6.47 -28.64 25.03
CA ALA A 141 -7.57 -29.61 25.11
C ALA A 141 -7.04 -31.04 25.29
N GLU A 142 -6.13 -31.24 26.24
CA GLU A 142 -5.92 -32.58 26.82
C GLU A 142 -5.46 -32.45 28.28
N SER A 143 -6.40 -32.63 29.21
CA SER A 143 -6.16 -33.04 30.60
C SER A 143 -7.41 -33.75 31.13
#